data_AF-A0A1H2YVY0-F1
#
_entry.id   AF-A0A1H2YVY0-F1
#
_cell.length_a   1.000
_cell.length_b   1.000
_cell.length_c   1.000
_cell.angle_alpha   90.00
_cell.angle_beta   90.00
_cell.angle_gamma   90.00
#
_symmetry.space_group_name_H-M   'P 1'
#
loop_
_entity.id
_entity.type
_entity.pdbx_description
1 polymer ?
#
loop_
_entity_poly.entity_id
_entity_poly.type
_entity_poly.pdbx_seq_one_letter_code
_entity_poly.pdbx_strand_id
1 'polypeptide(L)'
;MKTQFITSSTSRQVLCMLLLVGLSLTSCQNQPKSAVEEATAVEVQESQKETPNAAIGDTTEKLLSEDEVVDLVLALPITQRANKQINEATKGQKGVSVMVEPEETIEHGQKYYVVRIGYNGNDRYETYHLLYVNKQDRSDIRIEDPIEGTIIPLAQWEEEN
;
A
#
# COMPACT_ATOMS: atom_id res chain seq x y z
N MET A 1 -9.99 59.67 -18.92
CA MET A 1 -8.59 60.04 -18.63
C MET A 1 -7.76 58.75 -18.65
N LYS A 2 -6.52 58.83 -19.17
CA LYS A 2 -5.73 57.75 -19.78
C LYS A 2 -5.33 56.56 -18.87
N THR A 3 -5.27 55.41 -19.52
CA THR A 3 -4.63 54.12 -19.19
C THR A 3 -3.17 54.25 -18.72
N GLN A 4 -2.69 53.31 -17.90
CA GLN A 4 -1.37 52.70 -18.09
C GLN A 4 -1.24 51.34 -17.36
N PHE A 5 -1.05 50.29 -18.16
CA PHE A 5 -0.55 48.98 -17.76
C PHE A 5 0.97 49.07 -17.68
N ILE A 6 1.57 48.52 -16.62
CA ILE A 6 3.02 48.30 -16.55
C ILE A 6 3.26 46.80 -16.70
N THR A 7 3.80 46.45 -17.86
CA THR A 7 4.44 45.19 -18.19
C THR A 7 5.94 45.28 -17.91
N SER A 8 6.51 44.29 -17.22
CA SER A 8 7.94 43.93 -17.28
C SER A 8 8.14 42.64 -16.47
N SER A 9 8.97 41.66 -16.80
CA SER A 9 9.79 41.34 -17.96
C SER A 9 10.27 39.92 -17.69
N THR A 10 10.04 38.98 -18.61
CA THR A 10 10.59 37.63 -18.52
C THR A 10 12.10 37.68 -18.82
N SER A 11 12.93 37.28 -17.86
CA SER A 11 14.34 36.95 -18.13
C SER A 11 14.58 35.47 -17.82
N ARG A 12 14.34 34.63 -18.83
CA ARG A 12 14.98 33.32 -18.96
C ARG A 12 16.35 33.56 -19.58
N GLN A 13 17.30 32.71 -19.20
CA GLN A 13 18.66 32.55 -19.74
C GLN A 13 19.71 33.45 -19.05
N VAL A 14 20.89 33.01 -18.65
CA VAL A 14 21.59 31.73 -18.74
C VAL A 14 22.86 31.88 -17.88
N LEU A 15 23.48 30.76 -17.50
CA LEU A 15 24.92 30.56 -17.30
C LEU A 15 25.46 30.40 -15.86
N CYS A 16 25.48 29.13 -15.47
CA CYS A 16 26.68 28.34 -15.17
C CYS A 16 27.79 29.00 -14.35
N MET A 17 27.95 28.52 -13.11
CA MET A 17 29.24 28.09 -12.56
C MET A 17 28.93 27.45 -11.21
N LEU A 18 29.09 26.13 -11.11
CA LEU A 18 29.50 25.35 -9.92
C LEU A 18 29.19 23.87 -10.18
N LEU A 19 29.86 23.33 -11.20
CA LEU A 19 30.02 21.91 -11.43
C LEU A 19 31.52 21.67 -11.47
N LEU A 20 32.08 21.10 -10.41
CA LEU A 20 33.36 20.37 -10.35
C LEU A 20 33.74 20.12 -8.88
N VAL A 21 33.40 18.95 -8.34
CA VAL A 21 34.37 18.08 -7.65
C VAL A 21 33.88 16.66 -7.82
N GLY A 22 34.62 15.87 -8.60
CA GLY A 22 34.42 14.44 -8.69
C GLY A 22 35.05 13.72 -7.50
N LEU A 23 34.49 12.56 -7.17
CA LEU A 23 35.25 11.46 -6.60
C LEU A 23 34.70 10.17 -7.19
N SER A 24 35.48 9.65 -8.13
CA SER A 24 35.43 8.30 -8.64
C SER A 24 35.62 7.32 -7.49
N LEU A 25 34.73 6.34 -7.35
CA LEU A 25 35.10 5.03 -6.81
C LEU A 25 34.55 3.94 -7.72
N THR A 26 35.47 3.07 -8.04
CA THR A 26 35.45 2.00 -9.02
C THR A 26 34.57 0.82 -8.59
N SER A 27 33.98 0.20 -9.61
CA SER A 27 33.43 -1.16 -9.68
C SER A 27 33.99 -2.17 -8.67
N CYS A 28 33.08 -2.90 -8.01
CA CYS A 28 33.33 -4.27 -7.57
C CYS A 28 32.20 -5.15 -8.12
N GLN A 29 32.43 -5.64 -9.33
CA GLN A 29 31.71 -6.73 -9.96
C GLN A 29 32.33 -8.03 -9.47
N ASN A 30 31.62 -8.82 -8.65
CA ASN A 30 32.06 -10.17 -8.30
C ASN A 30 30.85 -11.08 -8.02
N GLN A 31 30.53 -11.92 -8.99
CA GLN A 31 30.10 -13.31 -8.83
C GLN A 31 30.45 -14.01 -10.15
N PRO A 32 30.56 -15.35 -10.26
CA PRO A 32 30.51 -16.40 -9.22
C PRO A 32 31.67 -17.43 -9.35
N LYS A 33 31.95 -18.26 -8.31
CA LYS A 33 32.17 -19.72 -8.51
C LYS A 33 32.27 -20.52 -7.20
N SER A 34 31.38 -21.52 -7.14
CA SER A 34 31.47 -22.87 -6.58
C SER A 34 32.79 -23.35 -5.95
N ALA A 35 32.67 -24.00 -4.78
CA ALA A 35 33.37 -25.25 -4.52
C ALA A 35 32.55 -26.11 -3.53
N VAL A 36 32.41 -27.37 -3.94
CA VAL A 36 31.70 -28.50 -3.33
C VAL A 36 32.66 -29.26 -2.41
N GLU A 37 32.15 -29.75 -1.28
CA GLU A 37 32.56 -31.00 -0.59
C GLU A 37 31.45 -31.27 0.44
N GLU A 38 30.46 -32.14 0.19
CA GLU A 38 30.46 -33.61 0.06
C GLU A 38 30.70 -34.37 1.37
N ALA A 39 29.90 -35.45 1.50
CA ALA A 39 29.86 -36.53 2.47
C ALA A 39 28.85 -36.35 3.63
N THR A 40 27.87 -37.23 3.86
CA THR A 40 27.61 -38.57 3.29
C THR A 40 26.19 -39.02 3.65
N ALA A 41 25.65 -39.88 2.78
CA ALA A 41 24.33 -40.51 2.80
C ALA A 41 24.07 -41.50 3.95
N VAL A 42 22.79 -41.75 4.27
CA VAL A 42 22.18 -43.11 4.38
C VAL A 42 20.68 -43.08 4.01
N GLU A 43 20.25 -44.15 3.33
CA GLU A 43 19.00 -44.58 2.68
C GLU A 43 17.63 -44.56 3.41
N VAL A 44 16.59 -44.21 2.62
CA VAL A 44 15.40 -45.01 2.17
C VAL A 44 14.60 -45.85 3.19
N GLN A 45 13.28 -45.59 3.31
CA GLN A 45 12.21 -46.51 2.88
C GLN A 45 10.78 -45.94 3.01
N GLU A 46 10.00 -46.31 1.99
CA GLU A 46 8.61 -46.00 1.65
C GLU A 46 7.61 -46.89 2.42
N SER A 47 6.45 -46.34 2.83
CA SER A 47 5.26 -47.18 3.06
C SER A 47 3.97 -46.36 3.00
N GLN A 48 3.16 -46.71 2.01
CA GLN A 48 1.83 -46.19 1.73
C GLN A 48 0.79 -46.74 2.73
N LYS A 49 -0.20 -45.91 3.09
CA LYS A 49 -1.54 -46.40 3.45
C LYS A 49 -2.60 -45.39 3.01
N GLU A 50 -3.35 -45.78 1.98
CA GLU A 50 -4.55 -45.11 1.48
C GLU A 50 -5.77 -45.32 2.40
N THR A 51 -6.41 -44.19 2.75
CA THR A 51 -7.85 -43.78 2.66
C THR A 51 -8.94 -44.57 3.43
N PRO A 52 -10.04 -43.91 3.90
CA PRO A 52 -11.05 -43.28 3.04
C PRO A 52 -11.53 -41.87 3.44
N ASN A 53 -11.50 -40.97 2.46
CA ASN A 53 -12.57 -40.09 1.99
C ASN A 53 -13.42 -39.36 3.05
N ALA A 54 -13.00 -38.15 3.43
CA ALA A 54 -13.92 -37.12 3.88
C ALA A 54 -14.01 -36.08 2.76
N ALA A 55 -15.24 -35.81 2.32
CA ALA A 55 -15.60 -34.98 1.19
C ALA A 55 -14.76 -33.69 1.13
N ILE A 56 -14.02 -33.53 0.02
CA ILE A 56 -13.61 -32.21 -0.44
C ILE A 56 -14.91 -31.53 -0.88
N GLY A 57 -15.58 -30.91 0.07
CA GLY A 57 -16.49 -29.83 -0.25
C GLY A 57 -15.63 -28.78 -0.91
N ASP A 58 -15.83 -28.57 -2.21
CA ASP A 58 -15.46 -27.33 -2.90
C ASP A 58 -16.23 -26.20 -2.21
N THR A 59 -15.73 -25.80 -1.04
CA THR A 59 -16.06 -24.54 -0.43
C THR A 59 -15.19 -23.57 -1.19
N THR A 60 -15.67 -23.14 -2.36
CA THR A 60 -15.16 -21.91 -2.96
C THR A 60 -15.34 -20.84 -1.88
N GLU A 61 -14.27 -20.55 -1.14
CA GLU A 61 -14.32 -19.57 -0.07
C GLU A 61 -14.71 -18.24 -0.70
N LYS A 62 -15.87 -17.71 -0.29
CA LYS A 62 -16.41 -16.48 -0.84
C LYS A 62 -15.43 -15.35 -0.54
N LEU A 63 -14.76 -14.86 -1.58
CA LEU A 63 -13.98 -13.62 -1.50
C LEU A 63 -14.92 -12.41 -1.48
N LEU A 64 -14.53 -11.36 -0.76
CA LEU A 64 -15.18 -10.05 -0.83
C LEU A 64 -14.99 -9.46 -2.23
N SER A 65 -16.03 -8.86 -2.80
CA SER A 65 -15.86 -7.99 -3.98
C SER A 65 -15.25 -6.64 -3.59
N GLU A 66 -14.71 -5.91 -4.57
CA GLU A 66 -14.23 -4.53 -4.35
C GLU A 66 -15.35 -3.61 -3.84
N ASP A 67 -16.57 -3.74 -4.35
CA ASP A 67 -17.73 -2.98 -3.87
C ASP A 67 -18.04 -3.30 -2.38
N GLU A 68 -18.01 -4.58 -1.99
CA GLU A 68 -18.18 -4.98 -0.58
C GLU A 68 -17.09 -4.38 0.31
N VAL A 69 -15.85 -4.24 -0.20
CA VAL A 69 -14.73 -3.62 0.52
C VAL A 69 -14.92 -2.12 0.63
N VAL A 70 -15.36 -1.44 -0.43
CA VAL A 70 -15.63 0.01 -0.40
C VAL A 70 -16.74 0.33 0.60
N ASP A 71 -17.85 -0.41 0.58
CA ASP A 71 -18.96 -0.22 1.52
C ASP A 71 -18.52 -0.46 2.97
N LEU A 72 -17.75 -1.53 3.20
CA LEU A 72 -17.18 -1.85 4.51
C LEU A 72 -16.29 -0.70 5.01
N VAL A 73 -15.35 -0.23 4.18
CA VAL A 73 -14.38 0.80 4.56
C VAL A 73 -15.08 2.15 4.76
N LEU A 74 -16.07 2.50 3.95
CA LEU A 74 -16.87 3.71 4.15
C LEU A 74 -17.60 3.72 5.49
N ALA A 75 -18.05 2.56 5.97
CA ALA A 75 -18.75 2.45 7.26
C ALA A 75 -17.81 2.54 8.49
N LEU A 76 -16.48 2.44 8.31
CA LEU A 76 -15.54 2.45 9.43
C LEU A 76 -15.50 3.81 10.15
N PRO A 77 -15.39 3.83 11.49
CA PRO A 77 -15.25 5.07 12.27
C PRO A 77 -14.09 5.96 11.79
N ILE A 78 -12.93 5.36 11.46
CA ILE A 78 -11.77 6.10 10.93
C ILE A 78 -12.12 6.86 9.63
N THR A 79 -12.88 6.25 8.73
CA THR A 79 -13.29 6.87 7.47
C THR A 79 -14.28 8.01 7.70
N GLN A 80 -15.19 7.85 8.67
CA GLN A 80 -16.12 8.91 9.05
C GLN A 80 -15.41 10.10 9.71
N ARG A 81 -14.39 9.84 10.56
CA ARG A 81 -13.52 10.90 11.12
C ARG A 81 -12.76 11.63 10.01
N ALA A 82 -12.15 10.90 9.08
CA ALA A 82 -11.45 11.48 7.94
C ALA A 82 -12.39 12.34 7.06
N ASN A 83 -13.60 11.87 6.79
CA ASN A 83 -14.61 12.62 6.04
C ASN A 83 -14.92 13.97 6.70
N LYS A 84 -15.13 13.98 8.02
CA LYS A 84 -15.39 15.21 8.78
C LYS A 84 -14.22 16.19 8.66
N GLN A 85 -12.98 15.71 8.84
CA GLN A 85 -11.78 16.54 8.73
C GLN A 85 -11.60 17.13 7.33
N ILE A 86 -11.75 16.31 6.29
CA ILE A 86 -11.65 16.74 4.89
C ILE A 86 -12.73 17.77 4.58
N ASN A 87 -13.97 17.52 5.00
CA ASN A 87 -15.07 18.45 4.79
C ASN A 87 -14.82 19.79 5.47
N GLU A 88 -14.37 19.80 6.73
CA GLU A 88 -14.02 21.00 7.48
C GLU A 88 -12.87 21.77 6.81
N ALA A 89 -11.77 21.09 6.49
CA ALA A 89 -10.58 21.69 5.87
C ALA A 89 -10.87 22.29 4.48
N THR A 90 -11.79 21.67 3.74
CA THR A 90 -12.19 22.11 2.39
C THR A 90 -13.45 22.99 2.39
N LYS A 91 -13.95 23.40 3.57
CA LYS A 91 -15.16 24.23 3.72
C LYS A 91 -16.37 23.62 2.98
N GLY A 92 -16.52 22.31 3.07
CA GLY A 92 -17.62 21.54 2.49
C GLY A 92 -17.47 21.22 1.00
N GLN A 93 -16.37 21.62 0.34
CA GLN A 93 -16.20 21.39 -1.10
C GLN A 93 -15.84 19.96 -1.46
N LYS A 94 -15.25 19.21 -0.52
CA LYS A 94 -14.83 17.82 -0.71
C LYS A 94 -15.35 16.96 0.45
N GLY A 95 -15.43 15.67 0.17
CA GLY A 95 -15.67 14.63 1.17
C GLY A 95 -14.66 13.51 0.98
N VAL A 96 -14.73 12.51 1.85
CA VAL A 96 -13.90 11.31 1.74
C VAL A 96 -14.18 10.57 0.43
N SER A 97 -13.12 10.01 -0.14
CA SER A 97 -13.12 9.09 -1.27
C SER A 97 -12.36 7.85 -0.82
N VAL A 98 -12.80 6.68 -1.28
CA VAL A 98 -12.15 5.39 -1.03
C VAL A 98 -11.69 4.83 -2.37
N MET A 99 -10.42 4.41 -2.45
CA MET A 99 -9.84 3.82 -3.65
C MET A 99 -9.21 2.49 -3.31
N VAL A 100 -9.65 1.43 -3.99
CA VAL A 100 -9.01 0.11 -3.92
C VAL A 100 -7.91 0.08 -4.98
N GLU A 101 -6.69 -0.25 -4.56
CA GLU A 101 -5.58 -0.42 -5.49
C GLU A 101 -5.77 -1.70 -6.32
N PRO A 102 -5.31 -1.72 -7.58
CA PRO A 102 -5.38 -2.91 -8.43
C PRO A 102 -4.46 -4.04 -7.92
N GLU A 103 -3.43 -3.70 -7.16
CA GLU A 103 -2.48 -4.64 -6.58
C GLU A 103 -2.95 -5.11 -5.20
N GLU A 104 -2.90 -6.43 -4.98
CA GLU A 104 -3.09 -7.02 -3.66
C GLU A 104 -1.75 -7.19 -2.93
N THR A 105 -1.80 -7.25 -1.60
CA THR A 105 -0.64 -7.66 -0.79
C THR A 105 -0.90 -9.01 -0.12
N ILE A 106 0.19 -9.69 0.25
CA ILE A 106 0.17 -10.93 1.01
C ILE A 106 0.87 -10.69 2.35
N GLU A 107 0.13 -10.81 3.44
CA GLU A 107 0.68 -10.72 4.79
C GLU A 107 0.39 -12.00 5.56
N HIS A 108 1.44 -12.63 6.07
CA HIS A 108 1.37 -13.93 6.77
C HIS A 108 0.62 -15.03 5.99
N GLY A 109 0.75 -15.03 4.65
CA GLY A 109 0.10 -16.00 3.77
C GLY A 109 -1.35 -15.65 3.38
N GLN A 110 -1.87 -14.54 3.89
CA GLN A 110 -3.24 -14.10 3.67
C GLN A 110 -3.28 -12.93 2.69
N LYS A 111 -4.27 -12.91 1.80
CA LYS A 111 -4.41 -11.87 0.77
C LYS A 111 -5.25 -10.71 1.26
N TYR A 112 -4.81 -9.49 0.97
CA TYR A 112 -5.51 -8.26 1.33
C TYR A 112 -5.70 -7.36 0.11
N TYR A 113 -6.85 -6.70 0.06
CA TYR A 113 -7.01 -5.47 -0.72
C TYR A 113 -6.22 -4.35 -0.07
N VAL A 114 -5.51 -3.56 -0.87
CA VAL A 114 -4.89 -2.31 -0.42
C VAL A 114 -5.89 -1.18 -0.70
N VAL A 115 -6.29 -0.44 0.33
CA VAL A 115 -7.37 0.54 0.25
C VAL A 115 -6.89 1.89 0.76
N ARG A 116 -6.95 2.92 -0.08
CA ARG A 116 -6.68 4.31 0.30
C ARG A 116 -7.96 4.98 0.76
N ILE A 117 -7.90 5.62 1.92
CA ILE A 117 -8.88 6.58 2.40
C ILE A 117 -8.29 7.97 2.21
N GLY A 118 -9.01 8.85 1.54
CA GLY A 118 -8.47 10.14 1.14
C GLY A 118 -9.51 11.03 0.49
N TYR A 119 -9.10 11.90 -0.42
CA TYR A 119 -10.02 12.68 -1.25
C TYR A 119 -9.44 12.98 -2.63
N ASN A 120 -10.35 13.23 -3.58
CA ASN A 120 -9.99 13.67 -4.93
C ASN A 120 -9.62 15.15 -4.90
N GLY A 121 -8.31 15.41 -4.76
CA GLY A 121 -7.72 16.73 -4.95
C GLY A 121 -7.89 17.22 -6.38
N ASN A 122 -7.47 18.46 -6.64
CA ASN A 122 -7.63 19.05 -7.98
C ASN A 122 -6.64 18.45 -8.99
N ASP A 123 -5.44 18.09 -8.52
CA ASP A 123 -4.37 17.58 -9.38
C ASP A 123 -4.16 16.07 -9.23
N ARG A 124 -4.42 15.53 -8.03
CA ARG A 124 -4.19 14.13 -7.68
C ARG A 124 -5.07 13.68 -6.51
N TYR A 125 -5.10 12.37 -6.30
CA TYR A 125 -5.66 11.77 -5.12
C TYR A 125 -4.74 12.02 -3.91
N GLU A 126 -5.29 12.54 -2.81
CA GLU A 126 -4.55 12.77 -1.57
C GLU A 126 -4.95 11.69 -0.55
N THR A 127 -3.98 10.89 -0.10
CA THR A 127 -4.22 9.78 0.85
C THR A 127 -4.05 10.27 2.29
N TYR A 128 -4.99 9.89 3.15
CA TYR A 128 -4.94 10.13 4.60
C TYR A 128 -4.57 8.86 5.37
N HIS A 129 -5.20 7.73 5.01
CA HIS A 129 -4.90 6.43 5.61
C HIS A 129 -4.78 5.36 4.53
N LEU A 130 -3.93 4.36 4.78
CA LEU A 130 -3.82 3.16 3.98
C LEU A 130 -4.30 1.98 4.82
N LEU A 131 -5.36 1.31 4.37
CA LEU A 131 -5.91 0.12 4.99
C LEU A 131 -5.60 -1.12 4.17
N TYR A 132 -5.60 -2.26 4.86
CA TYR A 132 -5.51 -3.58 4.27
C TYR A 132 -6.73 -4.38 4.73
N VAL A 133 -7.58 -4.79 3.78
CA VAL A 133 -8.81 -5.55 4.07
C VAL A 133 -8.63 -6.97 3.57
N ASN A 134 -8.70 -7.93 4.49
CA ASN A 134 -8.54 -9.34 4.16
C ASN A 134 -9.62 -9.78 3.18
N LYS A 135 -9.23 -10.47 2.10
CA LYS A 135 -10.15 -10.87 1.03
C LYS A 135 -11.19 -11.91 1.46
N GLN A 136 -10.92 -12.65 2.54
CA GLN A 136 -11.76 -13.74 3.04
C GLN A 136 -12.43 -13.41 4.38
N ASP A 137 -11.79 -12.60 5.21
CA ASP A 137 -12.30 -12.22 6.54
C ASP A 137 -12.57 -10.72 6.64
N ARG A 138 -13.84 -10.35 6.55
CA ARG A 138 -14.30 -8.95 6.67
C ARG A 138 -14.01 -8.29 8.03
N SER A 139 -13.65 -9.05 9.07
CA SER A 139 -13.28 -8.52 10.38
C SER A 139 -11.77 -8.25 10.53
N ASP A 140 -10.95 -8.84 9.66
CA ASP A 140 -9.50 -8.63 9.64
C ASP A 140 -9.17 -7.42 8.75
N ILE A 141 -9.19 -6.26 9.38
CA ILE A 141 -8.81 -4.99 8.79
C ILE A 141 -7.57 -4.48 9.50
N ARG A 142 -6.58 -4.10 8.72
CA ARG A 142 -5.30 -3.56 9.19
C ARG A 142 -5.07 -2.19 8.61
N ILE A 143 -4.15 -1.45 9.22
CA ILE A 143 -3.77 -0.10 8.83
C ILE A 143 -2.25 0.03 8.81
N GLU A 144 -1.73 0.77 7.85
CA GLU A 144 -0.35 1.24 7.90
C GLU A 144 -0.23 2.36 8.94
N ASP A 145 0.56 2.12 9.98
CA ASP A 145 0.93 3.16 10.93
C ASP A 145 1.73 4.26 10.19
N PRO A 146 1.29 5.52 10.17
CA PRO A 146 1.94 6.57 9.39
C PRO A 146 3.28 7.04 9.99
N ILE A 147 3.57 6.70 11.25
CA ILE A 147 4.81 7.05 11.95
C ILE A 147 5.84 5.95 11.76
N GLU A 148 5.46 4.70 12.04
CA GLU A 148 6.36 3.55 12.02
C GLU A 148 6.44 2.85 10.65
N GLY A 149 5.45 3.06 9.78
CA GLY A 149 5.33 2.38 8.49
C GLY A 149 4.97 0.89 8.60
N THR A 150 4.53 0.45 9.79
CA THR A 150 4.18 -0.95 10.07
C THR A 150 2.70 -1.21 9.86
N ILE A 151 2.36 -2.41 9.37
CA ILE A 151 0.96 -2.84 9.21
C ILE A 151 0.48 -3.49 10.51
N ILE A 152 -0.46 -2.85 11.21
CA ILE A 152 -1.04 -3.31 12.48
C ILE A 152 -2.56 -3.48 12.39
N PRO A 153 -3.20 -4.28 13.26
CA PRO A 153 -4.65 -4.38 13.30
C PRO A 153 -5.31 -3.01 13.51
N LEU A 154 -6.38 -2.71 12.77
CA LEU A 154 -7.07 -1.42 12.88
C LEU A 154 -7.55 -1.16 14.31
N ALA A 155 -8.07 -2.18 14.99
CA ALA A 155 -8.52 -2.07 16.37
C ALA A 155 -7.41 -1.62 17.32
N GLN A 156 -6.17 -2.13 17.13
CA GLN A 156 -5.02 -1.70 17.92
C GLN A 156 -4.72 -0.22 17.67
N TRP A 157 -4.67 0.21 16.41
CA TRP A 157 -4.40 1.60 16.06
C TRP A 157 -5.44 2.57 16.65
N GLU A 158 -6.72 2.16 16.69
CA GLU A 158 -7.81 2.95 17.29
C GLU A 158 -7.76 3.02 18.82
N GLU A 159 -7.12 2.08 19.50
CA GLU A 159 -6.88 2.18 20.95
C GLU A 159 -5.76 3.19 21.28
N GLU A 160 -4.82 3.35 20.34
CA GLU A 160 -3.63 4.19 20.49
C GLU A 160 -3.86 5.65 20.00
N ASN A 161 -4.95 5.94 19.27
CA ASN A 161 -5.24 7.24 18.62
C ASN A 161 -6.69 7.72 18.78
#